data_AF-A0A373PWS6-F1
#
_entry.id   AF-A0A373PWS6-F1
#
_cell.length_a   1.000
_cell.length_b   1.000
_cell.length_c   1.000
_cell.angle_alpha   90.00
_cell.angle_beta   90.00
_cell.angle_gamma   90.00
#
_symmetry.space_group_name_H-M   'P 1'
#
loop_
_entity.id
_entity.type
_entity.pdbx_description
1 polymer ?
#
loop_
_entity_poly.entity_id
_entity_poly.type
_entity_poly.pdbx_seq_one_letter_code
_entity_poly.pdbx_strand_id
1 'polypeptide(L)' 'MFNGKRFVTSGIVEKVPLELQMIMWDMIDTMDEQKDYLQVFDLSEENGKQKIVHSQE' A
#
# COMPACT_ATOMS: atom_id res chain seq x y z
N MET A 1 2.43 -8.30 12.54
CA MET A 1 2.97 -9.46 11.80
C MET A 1 3.39 -8.96 10.43
N PHE A 2 4.71 -8.87 10.23
CA PHE A 2 5.51 -8.88 8.99
C PHE A 2 6.94 -8.53 9.45
N ASN A 3 7.61 -9.44 10.17
CA ASN A 3 8.96 -9.21 10.72
C ASN A 3 10.06 -9.44 9.66
N GLY A 4 9.71 -9.31 8.38
CA GLY A 4 10.61 -9.52 7.24
C GLY A 4 11.06 -8.18 6.64
N LYS A 5 12.12 -8.23 5.83
CA LYS A 5 12.50 -7.08 5.02
C LYS A 5 11.37 -6.75 4.04
N ARG A 6 11.03 -5.47 3.93
CA ARG A 6 10.15 -4.96 2.86
C ARG A 6 10.95 -4.89 1.56
N PHE A 7 10.34 -5.38 0.49
CA PHE A 7 10.87 -5.28 -0.85
C PHE A 7 9.86 -4.59 -1.74
N VAL A 8 10.35 -3.85 -2.71
CA VAL A 8 9.56 -3.19 -3.74
C VAL A 8 10.13 -3.58 -5.09
N THR A 9 9.25 -3.83 -6.06
CA THR A 9 9.67 -4.14 -7.44
C THR A 9 10.07 -2.85 -8.16
N SER A 10 10.99 -2.93 -9.12
CA SER A 10 11.44 -1.76 -9.89
C SER A 10 10.28 -1.02 -10.56
N GLY A 11 9.30 -1.76 -11.10
CA GLY A 11 8.12 -1.17 -11.72
C GLY A 11 7.26 -0.33 -10.77
N ILE A 12 7.23 -0.65 -9.47
CA ILE A 12 6.55 0.18 -8.47
C ILE A 12 7.40 1.41 -8.12
N VAL A 13 8.73 1.24 -7.94
CA VAL A 13 9.65 2.36 -7.69
C VAL A 13 9.57 3.43 -8.79
N GLU A 14 9.44 3.01 -10.04
CA GLU A 14 9.39 3.91 -11.20
C GLU A 14 8.05 4.63 -11.35
N LYS A 15 6.93 4.01 -10.94
CA LYS A 15 5.58 4.48 -11.25
C LYS A 15 4.83 5.10 -10.07
N VAL A 16 5.18 4.70 -8.85
CA VAL A 16 4.48 5.11 -7.63
C VAL A 16 5.43 5.98 -6.80
N PRO A 17 5.06 7.23 -6.47
CA PRO A 17 5.84 8.08 -5.59
C PRO A 17 6.20 7.39 -4.27
N LEU A 18 7.41 7.62 -3.77
CA LEU A 18 7.90 6.98 -2.54
C LEU A 18 6.96 7.25 -1.36
N GLU A 19 6.37 8.44 -1.30
CA GLU A 19 5.42 8.84 -0.27
C GLU A 19 4.20 7.93 -0.25
N LEU A 20 3.63 7.60 -1.43
CA LEU A 20 2.49 6.68 -1.51
C LEU A 20 2.88 5.25 -1.14
N GLN A 21 4.09 4.80 -1.51
CA GLN A 21 4.59 3.50 -1.08
C GLN A 21 4.70 3.41 0.44
N MET A 22 5.25 4.44 1.09
CA MET A 22 5.37 4.52 2.54
C MET A 22 4.00 4.54 3.22
N ILE A 23 3.04 5.30 2.69
CA ILE A 23 1.67 5.35 3.20
C ILE A 23 1.01 3.96 3.14
N MET A 24 1.13 3.23 2.02
CA MET A 24 0.55 1.88 1.92
C MET A 24 1.16 0.91 2.92
N TRP A 25 2.48 1.00 3.17
CA TRP A 25 3.12 0.19 4.21
C TRP A 25 2.64 0.53 5.61
N ASP A 26 2.49 1.82 5.91
CA ASP A 26 1.98 2.30 7.21
C ASP A 26 0.52 1.88 7.42
N MET A 27 -0.32 1.92 6.38
CA MET A 27 -1.68 1.40 6.42
C MET A 27 -1.70 -0.07 6.82
N ILE A 28 -0.86 -0.93 6.22
CA ILE A 28 -0.74 -2.33 6.63
C ILE A 28 -0.29 -2.41 8.09
N ASP A 29 0.76 -1.69 8.49
CA ASP A 29 1.29 -1.76 9.86
C ASP A 29 0.26 -1.41 10.92
N THR A 30 -0.57 -0.41 10.64
CA THR A 30 -1.55 0.15 11.56
C THR A 30 -2.94 -0.51 11.49
N MET A 31 -3.16 -1.45 10.57
CA MET A 31 -4.40 -2.23 10.53
C MET A 31 -4.62 -3.01 11.84
N ASP A 32 -5.74 -2.75 12.49
CA ASP A 32 -6.21 -3.49 13.68
C ASP A 32 -6.80 -4.87 13.32
N GLU A 33 -7.27 -5.02 12.07
CA GLU A 33 -7.86 -6.25 11.56
C GLU A 33 -6.82 -7.36 11.37
N GLN A 34 -7.28 -8.61 11.37
CA GLN A 34 -6.45 -9.73 10.95
C GLN A 34 -6.00 -9.49 9.51
N LYS A 35 -4.69 -9.58 9.30
CA LYS A 35 -4.07 -9.35 8.01
C LYS A 35 -4.08 -10.64 7.21
N ASP A 36 -4.72 -10.59 6.05
CA ASP A 36 -4.57 -11.67 5.09
C ASP A 36 -3.25 -11.58 4.33
N TYR A 37 -2.93 -12.66 3.61
CA TYR A 37 -1.68 -12.75 2.87
C TYR A 37 -1.59 -11.72 1.74
N LEU A 38 -2.72 -11.42 1.09
CA LEU A 38 -2.80 -10.48 -0.02
C LEU A 38 -3.48 -9.18 0.41
N GLN A 39 -2.79 -8.07 0.17
CA GLN A 39 -3.28 -6.71 0.43
C GLN A 39 -3.31 -5.96 -0.91
N VAL A 40 -4.48 -5.49 -1.31
CA VAL A 40 -4.69 -4.82 -2.61
C VAL A 40 -4.95 -3.34 -2.36
N PHE A 41 -4.24 -2.48 -3.10
CA PHE A 41 -4.41 -1.03 -3.06
C PHE A 41 -4.73 -0.50 -4.45
N ASP A 42 -5.95 -0.01 -4.64
CA ASP A 42 -6.38 0.66 -5.85
C ASP A 42 -6.10 2.16 -5.74
N LEU A 43 -5.17 2.63 -6.57
CA LEU A 43 -4.75 4.03 -6.63
C LEU A 43 -5.45 4.74 -7.78
N SER A 44 -6.16 5.83 -7.48
CA SER A 44 -6.84 6.66 -8.47
C SER A 44 -6.81 8.15 -8.07
N GLU A 45 -7.12 9.03 -9.00
CA GLU A 45 -7.29 10.45 -8.74
C GLU A 45 -8.79 10.77 -8.60
N GLU A 46 -9.14 11.57 -7.59
CA GLU A 46 -10.50 12.07 -7.38
C GLU A 46 -10.45 13.54 -6.91
N ASN A 47 -10.85 14.47 -7.79
CA ASN A 47 -10.90 15.91 -7.55
C ASN A 47 -9.55 16.55 -7.15
N GLY A 48 -8.48 16.20 -7.88
CA GLY A 48 -7.11 16.66 -7.66
C GLY A 48 -6.44 16.02 -6.44
N LYS A 49 -7.05 14.98 -5.85
CA LYS A 49 -6.51 14.28 -4.68
C LYS A 49 -6.25 12.83 -5.01
N GLN A 50 -5.21 12.26 -4.40
CA GLN A 50 -4.98 10.82 -4.44
C GLN A 50 -6.08 10.11 -3.62
N LYS A 51 -6.80 9.21 -4.27
CA LYS A 51 -7.69 8.24 -3.65
C LYS A 51 -6.99 6.90 -3.54
N ILE A 52 -7.12 6.27 -2.38
CA ILE A 52 -6.59 4.93 -2.10
C ILE A 52 -7.75 4.11 -1.58
N VAL A 53 -8.08 3.02 -2.27
CA VAL A 53 -9.06 2.04 -1.81
C VAL A 53 -8.32 0.75 -1.48
N HIS A 54 -8.54 0.21 -0.28
CA HIS A 54 -7.88 -0.99 0.19
C HIS A 54 -8.87 -2.15 0.30
N SER A 55 -8.40 -3.35 -0.03
CA SER A 55 -9.09 -4.62 0.18
C SER A 55 -8.09 -5.75 0.49
N GLN A 56 -8.57 -6.84 1.08
CA GLN A 56 -7.78 -8.04 1.39
C GLN A 56 -8.59 -9.32 1.11
N GLU A 57 -7.90 -10.42 0.81
CA GLU A 57 -8.45 -11.75 0.47
C GLU A 57 -8.02 -12.86 1.43
#